data_AF-A0A837DUL0-F1
#
_entry.id   AF-A0A837DUL0-F1
#
_cell.length_a   1.000
_cell.length_b   1.000
_cell.length_c   1.000
_cell.angle_alpha   90.00
_cell.angle_beta   90.00
_cell.angle_gamma   90.00
#
_symmetry.space_group_name_H-M   'P 1'
#
loop_
_entity.id
_entity.type
_entity.pdbx_description
1 polymer ?
#
loop_
_entity_poly.entity_id
_entity_poly.type
_entity_poly.pdbx_seq_one_letter_code
_entity_poly.pdbx_strand_id
1 'polypeptide(L)'
;MHKNEDEFFRLLDYVDVKYLAENIKAEVVMVVGLKDTVVFPKTQMAAFYRIKSRKRLLVLPEYGHEYLPKISDELREFFEFGK
;
A
#
# COMPACT_ATOMS: atom_id res chain seq x y z
N MET A 1 -20.13 -6.35 -26.09
CA MET A 1 -19.73 -5.77 -24.79
C MET A 1 -18.22 -5.93 -24.62
N HIS A 2 -17.56 -5.03 -23.88
CA HIS A 2 -16.13 -5.06 -23.51
C HIS A 2 -15.07 -5.10 -24.65
N LYS A 3 -15.35 -4.50 -25.81
CA LYS A 3 -14.44 -4.56 -26.97
C LYS A 3 -13.03 -4.02 -26.70
N ASN A 4 -12.89 -3.04 -25.80
CA ASN A 4 -11.63 -2.34 -25.52
C ASN A 4 -11.21 -2.46 -24.05
N GLU A 5 -11.78 -3.41 -23.29
CA GLU A 5 -11.50 -3.54 -21.85
C GLU A 5 -10.02 -3.74 -21.57
N ASP A 6 -9.36 -4.62 -22.33
CA ASP A 6 -7.93 -4.87 -22.16
C ASP A 6 -7.08 -3.63 -22.47
N GLU A 7 -7.47 -2.83 -23.47
CA GLU A 7 -6.75 -1.60 -23.82
C GLU A 7 -6.92 -0.54 -22.75
N PHE A 8 -8.13 -0.43 -22.20
CA PHE A 8 -8.42 0.48 -21.10
C PHE A 8 -7.62 0.12 -19.85
N PHE A 9 -7.54 -1.16 -19.46
CA PHE A 9 -6.72 -1.58 -18.32
C PHE A 9 -5.22 -1.43 -18.59
N ARG A 10 -4.74 -1.69 -19.81
CA ARG A 10 -3.35 -1.39 -20.20
C ARG A 10 -3.02 0.09 -20.07
N LEU A 11 -3.97 0.99 -20.36
CA LEU A 11 -3.76 2.42 -20.16
C LEU A 11 -3.67 2.76 -18.67
N LEU A 12 -4.50 2.15 -17.82
CA LEU A 12 -4.45 2.36 -16.37
C LEU A 12 -3.16 1.85 -15.73
N ASP A 13 -2.54 0.81 -16.30
CA ASP A 13 -1.26 0.29 -15.81
C ASP A 13 -0.13 1.35 -15.79
N TYR A 14 -0.17 2.38 -16.65
CA TYR A 14 0.82 3.47 -16.65
C TYR A 14 0.80 4.32 -15.38
N VAL A 15 -0.33 4.36 -14.67
CA VAL A 15 -0.51 5.17 -13.45
C VAL A 15 -0.75 4.32 -12.21
N ASP A 16 -0.73 2.99 -12.34
CA ASP A 16 -0.91 2.08 -11.21
C ASP A 16 0.37 2.03 -10.36
N VAL A 17 0.24 2.42 -9.09
CA VAL A 17 1.32 2.45 -8.10
C VAL A 17 2.03 1.10 -7.95
N LYS A 18 1.37 -0.03 -8.25
CA LYS A 18 2.01 -1.35 -8.16
C LYS A 18 3.19 -1.49 -9.13
N TYR A 19 3.15 -0.86 -10.31
CA TYR A 19 4.27 -0.89 -11.26
C TYR A 19 5.37 0.13 -10.91
N LEU A 20 5.03 1.17 -10.14
CA LEU A 20 6.00 2.16 -9.67
C LEU A 20 6.70 1.71 -8.38
N ALA A 21 6.09 0.80 -7.61
CA ALA A 21 6.59 0.34 -6.31
C ALA A 21 8.00 -0.25 -6.34
N GLU A 22 8.42 -0.86 -7.47
CA GLU A 22 9.76 -1.42 -7.63
C GLU A 22 10.88 -0.37 -7.62
N ASN A 23 10.53 0.89 -7.88
CA ASN A 23 11.46 2.02 -7.90
C ASN A 23 11.74 2.59 -6.51
N ILE A 24 10.96 2.21 -5.50
CA ILE A 24 11.13 2.72 -4.13
C ILE A 24 12.47 2.25 -3.56
N LYS A 25 13.29 3.23 -3.14
CA LYS A 25 14.60 3.00 -2.48
C LYS A 25 14.59 3.30 -0.98
N ALA A 26 13.63 4.11 -0.52
CA ALA A 26 13.44 4.43 0.88
C ALA A 26 12.96 3.21 1.68
N GLU A 27 13.22 3.22 2.99
CA GLU A 27 12.55 2.28 3.90
C GLU A 27 11.06 2.59 3.96
N VAL A 28 10.21 1.57 4.04
CA VAL A 28 8.75 1.72 4.01
C VAL A 28 8.11 1.01 5.20
N VAL A 29 7.21 1.70 5.90
CA VAL A 29 6.22 1.05 6.77
C VAL A 29 4.85 1.24 6.14
N MET A 30 4.12 0.15 5.94
CA MET A 30 2.74 0.17 5.43
C MET A 30 1.79 -0.36 6.49
N VAL A 31 0.67 0.32 6.70
CA VAL A 31 -0.38 -0.07 7.64
C VAL A 31 -1.59 -0.56 6.85
N VAL A 32 -2.17 -1.71 7.24
CA VAL A 32 -3.28 -2.33 6.52
C VAL A 32 -4.37 -2.77 7.49
N GLY A 33 -5.58 -2.26 7.28
CA GLY A 33 -6.80 -2.76 7.91
C GLY A 33 -7.36 -3.97 7.15
N LEU A 34 -7.55 -5.12 7.80
CA LEU A 34 -8.03 -6.33 7.11
C LEU A 34 -9.52 -6.30 6.76
N LYS A 35 -10.29 -5.37 7.35
CA LYS A 35 -11.71 -5.15 7.03
C LYS A 35 -11.92 -3.99 6.05
N ASP A 36 -10.87 -3.47 5.43
CA ASP A 36 -11.00 -2.37 4.45
C ASP A 36 -11.69 -2.88 3.18
N THR A 37 -12.88 -2.35 2.90
CA THR A 37 -13.67 -2.63 1.71
C THR A 37 -13.60 -1.54 0.64
N VAL A 38 -12.89 -0.44 0.90
CA VAL A 38 -12.65 0.68 -0.04
C VAL A 38 -11.36 0.43 -0.79
N VAL A 39 -10.28 0.17 -0.06
CA VAL A 39 -8.97 -0.19 -0.61
C VAL A 39 -8.64 -1.59 -0.11
N PHE A 40 -9.15 -2.61 -0.80
CA PHE A 40 -8.98 -4.00 -0.37
C PHE A 40 -7.52 -4.37 -0.04
N PRO A 41 -7.25 -5.12 1.05
CA PRO A 41 -5.89 -5.55 1.41
C PRO A 41 -5.13 -6.19 0.24
N LYS A 42 -5.82 -6.92 -0.63
CA LYS A 42 -5.24 -7.55 -1.82
C LYS A 42 -4.61 -6.52 -2.78
N THR A 43 -5.25 -5.37 -3.01
CA THR A 43 -4.72 -4.34 -3.92
C THR A 43 -3.52 -3.63 -3.29
N GLN A 44 -3.58 -3.36 -1.98
CA GLN A 44 -2.44 -2.82 -1.22
C GLN A 44 -1.23 -3.78 -1.26
N MET A 45 -1.46 -5.08 -1.08
CA MET A 45 -0.42 -6.11 -1.16
C MET A 45 0.22 -6.21 -2.55
N ALA A 46 -0.54 -5.97 -3.62
CA ALA A 46 -0.01 -5.98 -4.98
C ALA A 46 1.11 -4.94 -5.18
N ALA A 47 1.01 -3.78 -4.52
CA ALA A 47 2.09 -2.79 -4.50
C ALA A 47 3.17 -3.16 -3.48
N PHE A 48 2.79 -3.46 -2.23
CA PHE A 48 3.73 -3.72 -1.14
C PHE A 48 4.72 -4.85 -1.46
N TYR A 49 4.26 -5.95 -2.06
CA TYR A 49 5.14 -7.07 -2.39
C TYR A 49 6.19 -6.73 -3.45
N ARG A 50 5.93 -5.73 -4.31
CA ARG A 50 6.86 -5.30 -5.38
C ARG A 50 7.95 -4.35 -4.89
N ILE A 51 7.79 -3.75 -3.71
CA ILE A 51 8.82 -2.92 -3.08
C ILE A 51 10.07 -3.78 -2.78
N LYS A 52 11.25 -3.34 -3.21
CA LYS A 52 12.53 -4.07 -3.05
C LYS A 52 13.39 -3.57 -1.89
N SER A 53 13.15 -2.36 -1.40
CA SER A 53 13.85 -1.79 -0.24
C SER A 53 13.39 -2.42 1.07
N ARG A 54 14.03 -2.04 2.19
CA ARG A 54 13.57 -2.43 3.53
C ARG A 54 12.12 -2.02 3.71
N LYS A 55 11.28 -2.97 4.15
CA LYS A 55 9.86 -2.73 4.35
C LYS A 55 9.31 -3.51 5.53
N ARG A 56 8.35 -2.93 6.25
CA ARG A 56 7.60 -3.55 7.34
C ARG A 56 6.11 -3.35 7.12
N LEU A 57 5.32 -4.36 7.48
CA LEU A 57 3.85 -4.32 7.42
C LEU A 57 3.29 -4.30 8.84
N LEU A 58 2.38 -3.35 9.12
CA LEU A 58 1.57 -3.32 10.32
C LEU A 58 0.14 -3.73 9.95
N VAL A 59 -0.36 -4.80 10.56
CA VAL A 59 -1.66 -5.39 10.24
C VAL A 59 -2.64 -5.11 11.36
N LEU A 60 -3.80 -4.56 10.99
CA LEU A 60 -4.90 -4.22 11.90
C LEU A 60 -6.12 -5.09 11.55
N PRO A 61 -6.32 -6.24 12.22
CA PRO A 61 -7.33 -7.21 11.81
C PRO A 61 -8.78 -6.71 11.85
N GLU A 62 -9.05 -5.77 12.75
CA GLU A 62 -10.42 -5.33 13.03
C GLU A 62 -10.82 -4.05 12.31
N TYR A 63 -9.88 -3.39 11.63
CA TYR A 63 -10.05 -2.03 11.08
C TYR A 63 -10.31 -2.05 9.57
N GLY A 64 -11.10 -1.08 9.11
CA GLY A 64 -11.38 -0.81 7.70
C GLY A 64 -10.84 0.53 7.21
N HIS A 65 -11.64 1.22 6.40
CA HIS A 65 -11.30 2.54 5.86
C HIS A 65 -11.72 3.66 6.82
N GLU A 66 -10.97 3.80 7.92
CA GLU A 66 -11.33 4.66 9.03
C GLU A 66 -10.09 5.26 9.72
N TYR A 67 -10.33 6.11 10.72
CA TYR A 67 -9.26 6.61 11.57
C TYR A 67 -8.65 5.48 12.40
N LEU A 68 -7.33 5.33 12.33
CA LEU A 68 -6.59 4.29 13.04
C LEU A 68 -5.97 4.87 14.32
N PRO A 69 -6.54 4.63 15.51
CA PRO A 69 -6.00 5.16 16.75
C PRO A 69 -4.62 4.55 17.05
N LYS A 70 -3.74 5.34 17.67
CA LYS A 70 -2.38 4.96 18.13
C LYS A 70 -1.36 4.60 17.04
N ILE A 71 -1.76 4.45 15.77
CA ILE A 71 -0.82 4.20 14.67
C ILE A 71 0.19 5.33 14.51
N SER A 72 -0.21 6.58 14.73
CA SER A 72 0.72 7.73 14.69
C SER A 72 1.85 7.59 15.70
N ASP A 73 1.56 7.11 16.89
CA ASP A 73 2.56 6.96 17.96
C ASP A 73 3.51 5.80 17.64
N GLU A 74 3.00 4.70 17.11
CA GLU A 74 3.80 3.55 16.66
C GLU A 74 4.72 3.90 15.47
N LEU A 75 4.25 4.77 14.57
CA LEU A 75 5.05 5.25 13.43
C LEU A 75 6.05 6.34 13.81
N ARG A 76 5.94 6.96 14.98
CA ARG A 76 6.82 8.06 15.39
C ARG A 76 8.30 7.65 15.39
N GLU A 77 8.60 6.50 15.97
CA GLU A 77 9.97 5.96 15.99
C GLU A 77 10.54 5.76 14.59
N PHE A 78 9.70 5.31 13.64
CA PHE A 78 10.13 5.09 12.26
C PHE A 78 10.64 6.37 11.58
N PHE A 79 10.05 7.53 11.90
CA PHE A 79 10.48 8.82 11.35
C PHE A 79 11.56 9.51 12.18
N GLU A 80 11.71 9.17 13.46
CA GLU A 80 12.72 9.76 14.35
C GLU A 80 14.13 9.16 14.10
N PHE A 81 14.25 7.94 13.57
CA PHE A 81 15.52 7.28 13.23
C PHE A 81 16.19 7.78 11.93
N GLY A 82 16.18 9.10 11.72
CA GLY A 82 16.87 9.80 10.63
C GLY A 82 17.85 10.88 11.10
N LYS A 83 18.20 10.90 12.39
CA LYS A 83 19.37 11.61 12.92
C LYS A 83 20.56 10.67 13.05
#